data_AF-A0A9P5UTV0-F1
#
_entry.id   AF-A0A9P5UTV0-F1
#
_cell.length_a   1.000
_cell.length_b   1.000
_cell.length_c   1.000
_cell.angle_alpha   90.00
_cell.angle_beta   90.00
_cell.angle_gamma   90.00
#
_symmetry.space_group_name_H-M   'P 1'
#
loop_
_entity.id
_entity.type
_entity.pdbx_description
1 polymer ?
#
loop_
_entity_poly.entity_id
_entity_poly.type
_entity_poly.pdbx_seq_one_letter_code
_entity_poly.pdbx_strand_id
1 'polypeptide(L)'
;MTLHTEQVAPLIVDAPVAMDTAAVEALSIDVTPTYTAFAAGPGGQSFVEKKLELPKLGQFDVAVAIICCGVCYTDTMYAAMAEGMVVGHEIIGRVEFKGESVTNVDIGDTIGFGYIRSTCLECQFCLSGKENMCAKRTTFSDGIGGLANASVWDSRFVYKIPKEIEPRHAGPLTCAGASVFGALYGYNVSPTATVGVVGLGGLGHLAIKFARAWGCKGK
;
A
#
# COMPACT_ATOMS: atom_id res chain seq x y z
N MET A 1 -25.00 -43.38 3.37
CA MET A 1 -23.71 -43.11 2.70
C MET A 1 -23.41 -41.65 2.93
N THR A 2 -22.51 -41.40 3.86
CA THR A 2 -22.25 -40.13 4.55
C THR A 2 -21.55 -39.15 3.62
N LEU A 3 -22.12 -37.95 3.43
CA LEU A 3 -21.41 -36.80 2.88
C LEU A 3 -20.96 -35.95 4.07
N HIS A 4 -19.67 -35.98 4.38
CA HIS A 4 -19.06 -35.08 5.34
C HIS A 4 -18.96 -33.69 4.72
N THR A 5 -19.66 -32.76 5.34
CA THR A 5 -19.47 -31.31 5.25
C THR A 5 -18.19 -30.95 5.99
N GLU A 6 -17.13 -30.55 5.29
CA GLU A 6 -16.01 -29.84 5.92
C GLU A 6 -16.33 -28.35 6.01
N GLN A 7 -16.30 -27.85 7.24
CA GLN A 7 -16.53 -26.47 7.63
C GLN A 7 -15.31 -25.63 7.24
N VAL A 8 -15.50 -24.60 6.43
CA VAL A 8 -14.51 -23.52 6.28
C VAL A 8 -14.64 -22.62 7.50
N ALA A 9 -13.68 -22.71 8.43
CA ALA A 9 -13.60 -21.81 9.57
C ALA A 9 -13.13 -20.41 9.11
N PRO A 10 -13.72 -19.31 9.64
CA PRO A 10 -13.27 -17.96 9.32
C PRO A 10 -11.96 -17.68 10.06
N LEU A 11 -10.90 -17.30 9.34
CA LEU A 11 -9.68 -16.71 9.88
C LEU A 11 -10.00 -15.28 10.36
N ILE A 12 -10.52 -15.18 11.57
CA ILE A 12 -10.56 -13.93 12.33
C ILE A 12 -9.18 -13.82 13.00
N VAL A 13 -8.35 -12.91 12.50
CA VAL A 13 -7.15 -12.46 13.21
C VAL A 13 -7.58 -11.42 14.24
N ASP A 14 -7.72 -11.87 15.49
CA ASP A 14 -7.85 -10.98 16.63
C ASP A 14 -6.53 -10.20 16.81
N ALA A 15 -6.62 -8.88 16.90
CA ALA A 15 -5.58 -8.01 17.46
C ALA A 15 -6.26 -7.06 18.47
N PRO A 16 -5.57 -6.52 19.50
CA PRO A 16 -4.12 -6.53 19.71
C PRO A 16 -3.67 -6.99 21.12
N VAL A 17 -2.43 -7.49 21.24
CA VAL A 17 -1.73 -7.49 22.53
C VAL A 17 -1.14 -6.09 22.70
N ALA A 18 -1.69 -5.30 23.62
CA ALA A 18 -1.08 -4.05 24.04
C ALA A 18 0.28 -4.36 24.69
N MET A 19 1.38 -3.95 24.07
CA MET A 19 2.69 -3.91 24.72
C MET A 19 2.91 -2.54 25.33
N ASP A 20 3.21 -2.54 26.62
CA ASP A 20 3.48 -1.38 27.46
C ASP A 20 4.68 -0.58 26.93
N THR A 21 4.47 0.71 26.72
CA THR A 21 5.43 1.70 26.22
C THR A 21 6.70 1.83 27.06
N ALA A 22 6.71 1.37 28.32
CA ALA A 22 7.92 1.36 29.15
C ALA A 22 8.93 0.24 28.79
N ALA A 23 8.55 -0.76 28.00
CA ALA A 23 9.42 -1.90 27.68
C ALA A 23 10.38 -1.65 26.50
N VAL A 24 10.24 -0.53 25.77
CA VAL A 24 11.03 -0.26 24.55
C VAL A 24 12.43 0.32 24.86
N GLU A 25 12.65 0.87 26.07
CA GLU A 25 13.94 1.47 26.45
C GLU A 25 14.95 0.51 27.11
N ALA A 26 14.61 -0.76 27.34
CA ALA A 26 15.48 -1.67 28.12
C ALA A 26 15.55 -3.12 27.62
N LEU A 27 15.46 -3.35 26.31
CA LEU A 27 15.57 -4.71 25.76
C LEU A 27 16.63 -4.81 24.66
N SER A 28 17.84 -5.18 25.09
CA SER A 28 18.72 -6.06 24.32
C SER A 28 18.05 -7.45 24.15
N ILE A 29 16.98 -7.52 23.35
CA ILE A 29 16.39 -8.77 22.89
C ILE A 29 16.97 -9.06 21.50
N ASP A 30 17.75 -10.12 21.42
CA ASP A 30 18.33 -10.67 20.20
C ASP A 30 17.30 -11.55 19.45
N VAL A 31 16.09 -11.02 19.25
CA VAL A 31 15.02 -11.66 18.48
C VAL A 31 14.41 -10.60 17.57
N THR A 32 14.97 -10.46 16.38
CA THR A 32 14.32 -9.71 15.31
C THR A 32 12.99 -10.39 15.00
N PRO A 33 11.82 -9.74 15.16
CA PRO A 33 10.55 -10.34 14.79
C PRO A 33 10.61 -10.76 13.32
N THR A 34 10.27 -12.02 13.04
CA THR A 34 10.21 -12.54 11.67
C THR A 34 8.81 -12.34 11.11
N TYR A 35 8.74 -11.75 9.92
CA TYR A 35 7.51 -11.34 9.26
C TYR A 35 7.21 -12.25 8.09
N THR A 36 5.92 -12.53 7.85
CA THR A 36 5.50 -13.34 6.71
C THR A 36 5.27 -12.43 5.50
N ALA A 37 5.90 -12.77 4.39
CA ALA A 37 5.66 -12.18 3.08
C ALA A 37 5.43 -13.25 2.01
N PHE A 38 4.75 -12.89 0.94
CA PHE A 38 4.53 -13.74 -0.22
C PHE A 38 5.37 -13.22 -1.38
N ALA A 39 6.47 -13.93 -1.66
CA ALA A 39 7.41 -13.57 -2.71
C ALA A 39 7.04 -14.26 -4.03
N ALA A 40 7.17 -13.53 -5.15
CA ALA A 40 6.93 -14.06 -6.48
C ALA A 40 7.88 -15.22 -6.80
N GLY A 41 7.33 -16.31 -7.32
CA GLY A 41 8.08 -17.43 -7.88
C GLY A 41 8.50 -17.19 -9.33
N PRO A 42 9.07 -18.20 -10.00
CA PRO A 42 9.56 -18.08 -11.37
C PRO A 42 8.51 -17.53 -12.34
N GLY A 43 8.87 -16.45 -13.04
CA GLY A 43 8.00 -15.78 -14.02
C GLY A 43 6.71 -15.20 -13.46
N GLY A 44 6.60 -15.01 -12.13
CA GLY A 44 5.42 -14.47 -11.48
C GLY A 44 4.20 -15.40 -11.48
N GLN A 45 4.39 -16.69 -11.75
CA GLN A 45 3.29 -17.67 -11.88
C GLN A 45 2.87 -18.31 -10.55
N SER A 46 3.64 -18.10 -9.49
CA SER A 46 3.36 -18.59 -8.15
C SER A 46 3.82 -17.58 -7.11
N PHE A 47 3.36 -17.76 -5.87
CA PHE A 47 3.85 -17.03 -4.71
C PHE A 47 4.26 -18.02 -3.64
N VAL A 48 5.42 -17.78 -3.02
CA VAL A 48 5.96 -18.62 -1.96
C VAL A 48 6.01 -17.80 -0.68
N GLU A 49 5.50 -18.37 0.40
CA GLU A 49 5.63 -17.78 1.73
C GLU A 49 7.12 -17.72 2.13
N LYS A 50 7.57 -16.55 2.58
CA LYS A 50 8.90 -16.33 3.14
C LYS A 50 8.81 -15.64 4.48
N LYS A 51 9.70 -16.03 5.39
CA LYS A 51 9.99 -15.28 6.60
C LYS A 51 11.09 -14.26 6.29
N LEU A 52 10.82 -12.99 6.57
CA LEU A 52 11.73 -11.88 6.32
C LEU A 52 11.98 -11.10 7.60
N GLU A 53 13.17 -10.52 7.68
CA GLU A 53 13.47 -9.48 8.66
C GLU A 53 13.11 -8.12 8.06
N LEU A 54 12.51 -7.24 8.87
CA LEU A 54 12.31 -5.86 8.45
C LEU A 54 13.65 -5.13 8.45
N PRO A 55 13.86 -4.21 7.50
CA PRO A 55 15.02 -3.33 7.54
C PRO A 55 14.99 -2.48 8.82
N LYS A 56 16.16 -2.06 9.28
CA LYS A 56 16.28 -1.14 10.41
C LYS A 56 15.44 0.12 10.14
N LEU A 57 14.64 0.52 11.13
CA LEU A 57 13.82 1.72 11.05
C LEU A 57 14.70 2.97 11.00
N GLY A 58 14.60 3.75 9.92
CA GLY A 58 15.24 5.05 9.78
C GLY A 58 14.47 6.17 10.49
N GLN A 59 15.11 7.33 10.65
CA GLN A 59 14.55 8.48 11.36
C GLN A 59 13.26 9.05 10.74
N PHE A 60 13.04 8.83 9.45
CA PHE A 60 11.84 9.27 8.71
C PHE A 60 10.91 8.11 8.34
N ASP A 61 11.20 6.90 8.81
CA ASP A 61 10.45 5.71 8.42
C ASP A 61 9.34 5.40 9.42
N VAL A 62 8.33 4.68 8.94
CA VAL A 62 7.32 4.00 9.75
C VAL A 62 7.42 2.50 9.54
N ALA A 63 7.35 1.73 10.63
CA ALA A 63 7.09 0.30 10.58
C ALA A 63 5.58 0.08 10.73
N VAL A 64 5.00 -0.71 9.84
CA VAL A 64 3.55 -0.84 9.71
C VAL A 64 3.14 -2.30 9.77
N ALA A 65 2.07 -2.58 10.52
CA ALA A 65 1.33 -3.83 10.42
C ALA A 65 0.33 -3.71 9.26
N ILE A 66 0.45 -4.56 8.24
CA ILE A 66 -0.40 -4.52 7.05
C ILE A 66 -1.77 -5.12 7.41
N ILE A 67 -2.83 -4.35 7.16
CA ILE A 67 -4.22 -4.77 7.38
C ILE A 67 -4.74 -5.51 6.14
N CYS A 68 -4.53 -4.90 4.98
CA CYS A 68 -4.90 -5.48 3.69
C CYS A 68 -4.10 -4.84 2.55
N CYS A 69 -3.97 -5.55 1.44
CA CYS A 69 -3.45 -5.00 0.19
C CYS A 69 -4.40 -5.39 -0.95
N GLY A 70 -4.76 -4.41 -1.79
CA GLY A 70 -5.41 -4.69 -3.06
C GLY A 70 -4.45 -5.34 -4.06
N VAL A 71 -4.99 -5.84 -5.17
CA VAL A 71 -4.22 -6.51 -6.23
C VAL A 71 -4.57 -5.88 -7.56
N CYS A 72 -3.55 -5.42 -8.28
CA CYS A 72 -3.68 -4.77 -9.57
C CYS A 72 -2.85 -5.49 -10.63
N TYR A 73 -3.16 -5.26 -11.90
CA TYR A 73 -2.40 -5.82 -13.02
C TYR A 73 -0.91 -5.42 -12.99
N THR A 74 -0.59 -4.26 -12.42
CA THR A 74 0.80 -3.86 -12.19
C THR A 74 1.54 -4.89 -11.33
N ASP A 75 0.91 -5.49 -10.31
CA ASP A 75 1.58 -6.48 -9.47
C ASP A 75 1.98 -7.74 -10.25
N THR A 76 1.16 -8.16 -11.23
CA THR A 76 1.48 -9.33 -12.06
C THR A 76 2.66 -9.04 -12.99
N MET A 77 2.74 -7.82 -13.53
CA MET A 77 3.88 -7.38 -14.35
C MET A 77 5.17 -7.39 -13.54
N TYR A 78 5.13 -6.84 -12.32
CA TYR A 78 6.31 -6.81 -11.43
C TYR A 78 6.72 -8.20 -10.95
N ALA A 79 5.75 -9.04 -10.57
CA ALA A 79 6.02 -10.43 -10.17
C ALA A 79 6.71 -11.23 -11.29
N ALA A 80 6.43 -10.91 -12.56
CA ALA A 80 7.06 -11.54 -13.70
C ALA A 80 8.47 -11.00 -14.02
N MET A 81 8.87 -9.84 -13.48
CA MET A 81 10.18 -9.22 -13.75
C MET A 81 11.32 -9.88 -12.98
N ALA A 82 11.08 -10.32 -11.73
CA ALA A 82 12.10 -10.96 -10.92
C ALA A 82 11.50 -11.92 -9.89
N GLU A 83 12.11 -13.09 -9.77
CA GLU A 83 11.81 -14.02 -8.69
C GLU A 83 12.22 -13.44 -7.33
N GLY A 84 11.45 -13.78 -6.29
CA GLY A 84 11.70 -13.36 -4.92
C GLY A 84 11.10 -12.01 -4.55
N MET A 85 10.53 -11.27 -5.50
CA MET A 85 9.94 -9.95 -5.24
C MET A 85 8.65 -10.06 -4.41
N VAL A 86 8.53 -9.26 -3.35
CA VAL A 86 7.28 -9.11 -2.60
C VAL A 86 6.52 -7.92 -3.19
N VAL A 87 5.52 -8.21 -4.03
CA VAL A 87 4.71 -7.20 -4.72
C VAL A 87 3.57 -6.66 -3.84
N GLY A 88 2.64 -5.90 -4.42
CA GLY A 88 1.52 -5.26 -3.74
C GLY A 88 1.78 -3.78 -3.53
N HIS A 89 0.93 -2.92 -4.11
CA HIS A 89 1.05 -1.45 -4.04
C HIS A 89 -0.29 -0.75 -3.82
N GLU A 90 -1.25 -1.46 -3.23
CA GLU A 90 -2.56 -0.96 -2.82
C GLU A 90 -2.74 -1.18 -1.31
N ILE A 91 -1.78 -0.68 -0.52
CA ILE A 91 -1.49 -1.16 0.82
C ILE A 91 -2.18 -0.27 1.86
N ILE A 92 -2.91 -0.90 2.79
CA ILE A 92 -3.42 -0.25 4.00
C ILE A 92 -2.82 -0.94 5.22
N GLY A 93 -2.31 -0.15 6.15
CA GLY A 93 -1.68 -0.65 7.37
C GLY A 93 -1.91 0.25 8.57
N ARG A 94 -1.53 -0.25 9.75
CA ARG A 94 -1.47 0.48 11.00
C ARG A 94 -0.01 0.81 11.33
N VAL A 95 0.27 2.04 11.75
CA VAL A 95 1.60 2.43 12.22
C VAL A 95 1.87 1.78 13.57
N GLU A 96 2.91 0.96 13.66
CA GLU A 96 3.34 0.30 14.91
C GLU A 96 4.52 1.06 15.54
N PHE A 97 5.47 1.49 14.71
CA PHE A 97 6.62 2.29 15.13
C PHE A 97 6.89 3.42 14.13
N LYS A 98 7.48 4.51 14.61
CA LYS A 98 7.90 5.63 13.77
C LYS A 98 9.28 6.13 14.19
N GLY A 99 10.07 6.57 13.22
CA GLY A 99 11.32 7.27 13.48
C GLY A 99 11.09 8.62 14.16
N GLU A 100 12.12 9.11 14.85
CA GLU A 100 12.06 10.34 15.66
C GLU A 100 11.67 11.58 14.86
N SER A 101 11.96 11.61 13.56
CA SER A 101 11.68 12.75 12.68
C SER A 101 10.33 12.64 11.95
N VAL A 102 9.52 11.63 12.27
CA VAL A 102 8.18 11.44 11.65
C VAL A 102 7.14 12.31 12.35
N THR A 103 6.55 13.23 11.58
CA THR A 103 5.61 14.26 12.10
C THR A 103 4.22 14.23 11.47
N ASN A 104 4.04 13.53 10.35
CA ASN A 104 2.78 13.53 9.60
C ASN A 104 1.80 12.41 10.03
N VAL A 105 2.28 11.41 10.76
CA VAL A 105 1.51 10.27 11.26
C VAL A 105 2.00 9.86 12.66
N ASP A 106 1.11 9.20 13.40
CA ASP A 106 1.35 8.73 14.76
C ASP A 106 1.13 7.22 14.89
N ILE A 107 1.70 6.62 15.93
CA ILE A 107 1.49 5.21 16.27
C ILE A 107 -0.02 4.98 16.46
N GLY A 108 -0.52 3.91 15.85
CA GLY A 108 -1.95 3.55 15.84
C GLY A 108 -2.74 4.11 14.66
N ASP A 109 -2.21 5.10 13.91
CA ASP A 109 -2.88 5.63 12.72
C ASP A 109 -3.06 4.55 11.65
N THR A 110 -4.22 4.58 10.98
CA THR A 110 -4.45 3.78 9.76
C THR A 110 -4.02 4.59 8.54
N ILE A 111 -3.10 4.04 7.76
CA ILE A 111 -2.47 4.71 6.64
C ILE A 111 -2.56 3.86 5.37
N GLY A 112 -2.67 4.55 4.24
CA GLY A 112 -2.53 3.99 2.90
C GLY A 112 -1.22 4.42 2.27
N PHE A 113 -0.62 3.53 1.51
CA PHE A 113 0.61 3.78 0.76
C PHE A 113 0.61 2.87 -0.47
N GLY A 114 1.45 3.18 -1.46
CA GLY A 114 1.28 2.59 -2.78
C GLY A 114 2.53 2.56 -3.61
N TYR A 115 2.44 3.05 -4.85
CA TYR A 115 3.45 2.77 -5.85
C TYR A 115 4.82 3.38 -5.55
N ILE A 116 4.89 4.65 -5.13
CA ILE A 116 6.15 5.35 -4.83
C ILE A 116 6.51 5.12 -3.38
N ARG A 117 7.72 4.62 -3.14
CA ARG A 117 8.24 4.33 -1.80
C ARG A 117 9.17 5.41 -1.27
N SER A 118 10.00 5.99 -2.13
CA SER A 118 10.82 7.14 -1.79
C SER A 118 11.24 7.91 -3.03
N THR A 119 11.71 9.14 -2.85
CA THR A 119 12.39 9.93 -3.89
C THR A 119 13.56 10.71 -3.30
N CYS A 120 14.30 11.46 -4.11
CA CYS A 120 15.39 12.30 -3.61
C CYS A 120 14.95 13.58 -2.91
N LEU A 121 13.68 13.99 -3.05
CA LEU A 121 13.09 15.18 -2.43
C LEU A 121 13.75 16.54 -2.74
N GLU A 122 14.78 16.56 -3.59
CA GLU A 122 15.58 17.77 -3.90
C GLU A 122 15.49 18.21 -5.37
N CYS A 123 15.05 17.34 -6.28
CA CYS A 123 15.05 17.65 -7.71
C CYS A 123 13.82 18.49 -8.10
N GLN A 124 13.88 19.14 -9.26
CA GLN A 124 12.77 19.98 -9.77
C GLN A 124 11.42 19.26 -9.81
N PHE A 125 11.41 17.94 -10.03
CA PHE A 125 10.17 17.15 -10.04
C PHE A 125 9.61 16.96 -8.63
N CYS A 126 10.46 16.60 -7.66
CA CYS A 126 10.03 16.51 -6.26
C CYS A 126 9.54 17.86 -5.72
N LEU A 127 10.30 18.93 -5.98
CA LEU A 127 9.95 20.27 -5.51
C LEU A 127 8.69 20.85 -6.16
N SER A 128 8.22 20.27 -7.27
CA SER A 128 6.98 20.67 -7.97
C SER A 128 5.80 19.71 -7.77
N GLY A 129 5.91 18.75 -6.84
CA GLY A 129 4.85 17.76 -6.57
C GLY A 129 4.65 16.75 -7.70
N LYS A 130 5.73 16.44 -8.44
CA LYS A 130 5.78 15.47 -9.54
C LYS A 130 6.78 14.36 -9.22
N GLU A 131 6.76 13.87 -7.98
CA GLU A 131 7.65 12.83 -7.45
C GLU A 131 7.69 11.57 -8.32
N ASN A 132 6.59 11.26 -9.01
CA ASN A 132 6.50 10.17 -9.99
C ASN A 132 7.47 10.30 -11.16
N MET A 133 7.98 11.50 -11.44
CA MET A 133 8.99 11.78 -12.47
C MET A 133 10.42 11.89 -11.90
N CYS A 134 10.61 11.71 -10.59
CA CYS A 134 11.95 11.69 -10.01
C CYS A 134 12.76 10.50 -10.57
N ALA A 135 13.99 10.78 -11.01
CA ALA A 135 14.91 9.76 -11.54
C ALA A 135 15.51 8.86 -10.46
N LYS A 136 15.56 9.36 -9.20
CA LYS A 136 16.02 8.61 -8.02
C LYS A 136 14.83 8.04 -7.22
N ARG A 137 13.65 7.90 -7.83
CA ARG A 137 12.49 7.31 -7.14
C ARG A 137 12.72 5.82 -6.93
N THR A 138 12.27 5.32 -5.78
CA THR A 138 12.07 3.89 -5.56
C THR A 138 10.58 3.61 -5.52
N THR A 139 10.19 2.41 -5.90
CA THR A 139 8.82 1.92 -5.90
C THR A 139 8.61 0.83 -4.86
N PHE A 140 7.37 0.37 -4.71
CA PHE A 140 7.02 -0.75 -3.82
C PHE A 140 7.88 -2.00 -4.03
N SER A 141 8.36 -2.22 -5.27
CA SER A 141 9.20 -3.37 -5.64
C SER A 141 10.65 -3.30 -5.15
N ASP A 142 11.14 -2.13 -4.75
CA ASP A 142 12.50 -1.94 -4.23
C ASP A 142 12.61 -2.33 -2.74
N GLY A 143 11.54 -2.87 -2.16
CA GLY A 143 11.48 -3.33 -0.78
C GLY A 143 10.39 -4.38 -0.59
N ILE A 144 9.81 -4.40 0.61
CA ILE A 144 8.68 -5.27 0.94
C ILE A 144 7.39 -4.54 0.56
N GLY A 145 6.71 -5.01 -0.49
CA GLY A 145 5.38 -4.56 -0.89
C GLY A 145 4.27 -5.01 0.05
N GLY A 146 3.03 -4.88 -0.40
CA GLY A 146 1.84 -5.12 0.40
C GLY A 146 1.43 -6.57 0.58
N LEU A 147 2.00 -7.52 -0.17
CA LEU A 147 1.78 -8.95 0.04
C LEU A 147 2.63 -9.48 1.21
N ALA A 148 2.48 -8.86 2.36
CA ALA A 148 3.18 -9.18 3.61
C ALA A 148 2.31 -8.81 4.81
N ASN A 149 2.69 -9.27 6.01
CA ASN A 149 2.04 -8.86 7.26
C ASN A 149 2.64 -7.57 7.86
N ALA A 150 3.84 -7.16 7.42
CA ALA A 150 4.45 -5.91 7.83
C ALA A 150 5.39 -5.35 6.76
N SER A 151 5.67 -4.05 6.85
CA SER A 151 6.68 -3.41 6.02
C SER A 151 7.26 -2.16 6.72
N VAL A 152 8.33 -1.60 6.16
CA VAL A 152 8.89 -0.31 6.57
C VAL A 152 8.83 0.63 5.39
N TRP A 153 8.33 1.85 5.58
CA TRP A 153 8.15 2.84 4.51
C TRP A 153 8.57 4.23 4.97
N ASP A 154 9.01 5.05 4.03
CA ASP A 154 9.27 6.47 4.27
C ASP A 154 7.93 7.15 4.57
N SER A 155 7.81 7.76 5.75
CA SER A 155 6.59 8.42 6.22
C SER A 155 6.08 9.50 5.27
N ARG A 156 6.92 10.09 4.42
CA ARG A 156 6.52 11.13 3.46
C ARG A 156 5.70 10.59 2.28
N PHE A 157 5.65 9.26 2.12
CA PHE A 157 4.92 8.58 1.05
C PHE A 157 3.75 7.74 1.57
N VAL A 158 3.33 7.99 2.82
CA VAL A 158 2.14 7.38 3.42
C VAL A 158 1.07 8.44 3.71
N TYR A 159 -0.20 8.04 3.66
CA TYR A 159 -1.35 8.94 3.75
C TYR A 159 -2.34 8.43 4.78
N LYS A 160 -2.80 9.28 5.71
CA LYS A 160 -3.85 8.87 6.67
C LYS A 160 -5.14 8.50 5.92
N ILE A 161 -5.74 7.37 6.28
CA ILE A 161 -7.04 6.95 5.77
C ILE A 161 -8.14 7.55 6.67
N PRO A 162 -9.13 8.26 6.10
CA PRO A 162 -10.29 8.74 6.85
C PRO A 162 -11.01 7.59 7.56
N LYS A 163 -11.48 7.83 8.80
CA LYS A 163 -12.12 6.79 9.64
C LYS A 163 -13.42 6.26 9.03
N GLU A 164 -14.03 7.04 8.16
CA GLU A 164 -15.28 6.74 7.45
C GLU A 164 -15.07 5.73 6.30
N ILE A 165 -13.82 5.51 5.88
CA ILE A 165 -13.49 4.58 4.80
C ILE A 165 -12.97 3.28 5.41
N GLU A 166 -13.70 2.20 5.19
CA GLU A 166 -13.24 0.87 5.60
C GLU A 166 -11.90 0.54 4.90
N PRO A 167 -10.87 0.03 5.62
CA PRO A 167 -9.54 -0.22 5.06
C PRO A 167 -9.54 -0.95 3.71
N ARG A 168 -10.33 -2.02 3.57
CA ARG A 168 -10.39 -2.81 2.33
C ARG A 168 -10.92 -2.01 1.13
N HIS A 169 -11.64 -0.91 1.34
CA HIS A 169 -12.12 -0.02 0.28
C HIS A 169 -11.11 1.08 -0.06
N ALA A 170 -10.18 1.38 0.84
CA ALA A 170 -9.17 2.41 0.65
C ALA A 170 -7.98 1.95 -0.21
N GLY A 171 -7.59 0.68 -0.13
CA GLY A 171 -6.43 0.14 -0.86
C GLY A 171 -6.42 0.47 -2.36
N PRO A 172 -7.47 0.11 -3.12
CA PRO A 172 -7.54 0.42 -4.55
C PRO A 172 -7.51 1.92 -4.89
N LEU A 173 -7.79 2.79 -3.91
CA LEU A 173 -7.71 4.24 -4.11
C LEU A 173 -6.27 4.73 -4.18
N THR A 174 -5.29 4.03 -3.60
CA THR A 174 -3.87 4.42 -3.66
C THR A 174 -3.19 4.05 -4.99
N CYS A 175 -3.86 3.27 -5.85
CA CYS A 175 -3.41 2.96 -7.21
C CYS A 175 -4.41 3.47 -8.25
N ALA A 176 -5.45 2.71 -8.55
CA ALA A 176 -6.41 3.03 -9.61
C ALA A 176 -7.15 4.33 -9.31
N GLY A 177 -7.53 4.57 -8.05
CA GLY A 177 -8.16 5.84 -7.64
C GLY A 177 -7.24 7.04 -7.86
N ALA A 178 -6.01 6.99 -7.34
CA ALA A 178 -5.01 8.04 -7.51
C ALA A 178 -4.70 8.31 -8.99
N SER A 179 -4.63 7.27 -9.82
CA SER A 179 -4.41 7.39 -11.27
C SER A 179 -5.55 8.13 -11.97
N VAL A 180 -6.79 7.75 -11.67
CA VAL A 180 -7.99 8.40 -12.24
C VAL A 180 -8.11 9.84 -11.74
N PHE A 181 -7.94 10.07 -10.44
CA PHE A 181 -7.98 11.40 -9.85
C PHE A 181 -6.89 12.29 -10.45
N GLY A 182 -5.67 11.77 -10.57
CA GLY A 182 -4.54 12.47 -11.20
C GLY A 182 -4.83 12.88 -12.64
N ALA A 183 -5.55 12.04 -13.41
CA ALA A 183 -5.99 12.41 -14.76
C ALA A 183 -7.06 13.52 -14.74
N LEU A 184 -8.08 13.42 -13.89
CA LEU A 184 -9.13 14.44 -13.81
C LEU A 184 -8.58 15.80 -13.33
N TYR A 185 -7.82 15.77 -12.24
CA TYR A 185 -7.24 16.95 -11.61
C TYR A 185 -6.11 17.54 -12.45
N GLY A 186 -5.15 16.72 -12.88
CA GLY A 186 -3.95 17.18 -13.60
C GLY A 186 -4.23 17.78 -14.98
N TYR A 187 -5.31 17.35 -15.64
CA TYR A 187 -5.77 17.92 -16.91
C TYR A 187 -6.87 18.98 -16.75
N ASN A 188 -7.19 19.38 -15.51
CA ASN A 188 -8.23 20.37 -15.20
C ASN A 188 -9.56 20.04 -15.89
N VAL A 189 -9.98 18.78 -15.82
CA VAL A 189 -11.21 18.31 -16.47
C VAL A 189 -12.40 19.07 -15.88
N SER A 190 -13.15 19.75 -16.76
CA SER A 190 -14.36 20.46 -16.35
C SER A 190 -15.39 19.50 -15.76
N PRO A 191 -16.05 19.85 -14.64
CA PRO A 191 -17.20 19.12 -14.12
C PRO A 191 -18.33 18.91 -15.14
N THR A 192 -18.43 19.71 -16.21
CA THR A 192 -19.46 19.53 -17.23
C THR A 192 -18.99 18.71 -18.43
N ALA A 193 -17.75 18.21 -18.41
CA ALA A 193 -17.18 17.44 -19.50
C ALA A 193 -17.92 16.10 -19.69
N THR A 194 -17.83 15.56 -20.90
CA THR A 194 -18.15 14.17 -21.19
C THR A 194 -16.87 13.36 -21.12
N VAL A 195 -16.83 12.31 -20.31
CA VAL A 195 -15.65 11.45 -20.11
C VAL A 195 -15.91 10.09 -20.75
N GLY A 196 -15.06 9.71 -21.70
CA GLY A 196 -15.05 8.35 -22.27
C GLY A 196 -14.18 7.43 -21.43
N VAL A 197 -14.69 6.25 -21.08
CA VAL A 197 -13.94 5.22 -20.33
C VAL A 197 -13.79 3.98 -21.22
N VAL A 198 -12.56 3.67 -21.62
CA VAL A 198 -12.25 2.48 -22.41
C VAL A 198 -11.77 1.37 -21.48
N GLY A 199 -12.58 0.30 -21.38
CA GLY A 199 -12.35 -0.82 -20.46
C GLY A 199 -13.00 -0.61 -19.10
N LEU A 200 -13.77 -1.59 -18.62
CA LEU A 200 -14.58 -1.52 -17.40
C LEU A 200 -14.06 -2.45 -16.28
N GLY A 201 -12.73 -2.55 -16.16
CA GLY A 201 -12.06 -3.32 -15.11
C GLY A 201 -11.83 -2.51 -13.82
N GLY A 202 -10.77 -2.85 -13.07
CA GLY A 202 -10.38 -2.18 -11.82
C GLY A 202 -10.23 -0.66 -11.94
N LEU A 203 -9.53 -0.17 -12.97
CA LEU A 203 -9.40 1.28 -13.18
C LEU A 203 -10.69 1.90 -13.73
N GLY A 204 -11.32 1.25 -14.72
CA GLY A 204 -12.50 1.77 -15.40
C GLY A 204 -13.71 1.99 -14.50
N HIS A 205 -13.98 1.06 -13.56
CA HIS A 205 -15.11 1.24 -12.64
C HIS A 205 -14.89 2.43 -11.68
N LEU A 206 -13.66 2.66 -11.21
CA LEU A 206 -13.32 3.85 -10.43
C LEU A 206 -13.39 5.12 -11.29
N ALA A 207 -12.97 5.05 -12.56
CA ALA A 207 -13.12 6.16 -13.50
C ALA A 207 -14.57 6.62 -13.65
N ILE A 208 -15.52 5.68 -13.76
CA ILE A 208 -16.95 6.00 -13.79
C ILE A 208 -17.40 6.66 -12.48
N LYS A 209 -17.05 6.06 -11.33
CA LYS A 209 -17.46 6.59 -10.01
C LYS A 209 -16.89 7.99 -9.78
N PHE A 210 -15.63 8.22 -10.12
CA PHE A 210 -14.95 9.48 -9.92
C PHE A 210 -15.47 10.53 -10.89
N ALA A 211 -15.62 10.22 -12.18
CA ALA A 211 -16.19 11.16 -13.14
C ALA A 211 -17.60 11.61 -12.72
N ARG A 212 -18.45 10.68 -12.25
CA ARG A 212 -19.78 11.03 -11.73
C ARG A 212 -19.68 11.94 -10.50
N ALA A 213 -18.80 11.64 -9.54
CA ALA A 213 -18.60 12.46 -8.35
C ALA A 213 -17.99 13.84 -8.68
N TRP A 214 -17.18 13.93 -9.75
CA TRP A 214 -16.60 15.16 -10.28
C TRP A 214 -17.63 16.08 -10.95
N GLY A 215 -18.83 15.56 -11.22
CA GLY A 215 -19.93 16.27 -11.90
C GLY A 215 -20.08 15.91 -13.38
N CYS A 216 -19.12 15.17 -13.95
CA CYS A 216 -19.12 14.83 -15.37
C CYS A 216 -20.36 14.00 -15.74
N LYS A 217 -20.88 14.24 -16.94
CA LYS A 217 -22.04 13.49 -17.44
C LYS A 217 -21.57 12.22 -18.12
N GLY A 218 -22.02 11.06 -17.61
CA GLY A 218 -22.00 9.81 -18.37
C GLY A 218 -23.14 9.83 -19.38
N LYS A 219 -22.87 9.49 -20.63
CA LYS A 219 -23.90 9.15 -21.62
C LYS A 219 -23.78 7.66 -21.92
#